data_AF-A0A847IRC2-F1
#
_entry.id   AF-A0A847IRC2-F1
#
_cell.length_a   1.000
_cell.length_b   1.000
_cell.length_c   1.000
_cell.angle_alpha   90.00
_cell.angle_beta   90.00
_cell.angle_gamma   90.00
#
_symmetry.space_group_name_H-M   'P 1'
#
loop_
_entity.id
_entity.type
_entity.pdbx_description
1 polymer ?
#
loop_
_entity_poly.entity_id
_entity_poly.type
_entity_poly.pdbx_seq_one_letter_code
_entity_poly.pdbx_strand_id
1 'polypeptide(L)'
;MRNFRFLILGLVLLVSCNTAVRQNAMQKRLANLDSLLNQMPRVVLDSLEQMDISDYPEFDQAYYNLLLTIARDKAYVEFRDDSIISSATDWFRAGKDPLLFARSLIYLGIVRYSLNPMDTLPYLHVRKHSRQTL
;
A
#
# COMPACT_ATOMS: atom_id res chain seq x y z
N MET A 1 7.14 5.24 47.68
CA MET A 1 7.68 4.62 46.43
C MET A 1 6.76 3.56 45.81
N ARG A 2 5.92 2.83 46.57
CA ARG A 2 5.01 1.80 46.03
C ARG A 2 3.91 2.36 45.11
N ASN A 3 3.34 3.51 45.46
CA ASN A 3 2.25 4.16 44.72
C ASN A 3 2.71 4.74 43.37
N PHE A 4 3.98 5.19 43.30
CA PHE A 4 4.60 5.72 42.08
C PHE A 4 4.82 4.61 41.04
N ARG A 5 5.13 3.37 41.48
CA ARG A 5 5.24 2.21 40.57
C ARG A 5 3.89 1.84 39.93
N PHE A 6 2.80 1.92 40.67
CA PHE A 6 1.45 1.70 40.12
C PHE A 6 1.04 2.82 39.15
N LEU A 7 1.45 4.06 39.41
CA LEU A 7 1.21 5.21 38.52
C LEU A 7 1.97 5.08 37.19
N ILE A 8 3.25 4.67 37.24
CA ILE A 8 4.05 4.38 36.04
C ILE A 8 3.45 3.20 35.26
N LEU A 9 3.08 2.12 35.95
CA LEU A 9 2.47 0.96 35.31
C LEU A 9 1.15 1.34 34.60
N GLY A 10 0.32 2.16 35.24
CA GLY A 10 -0.91 2.68 34.64
C GLY A 10 -0.64 3.51 33.37
N LEU A 11 0.35 4.40 33.40
CA LEU A 11 0.71 5.22 32.24
C LEU A 11 1.21 4.38 31.05
N VAL A 12 2.04 3.37 31.32
CA VAL A 12 2.55 2.45 30.28
C VAL A 12 1.42 1.64 29.63
N LEU A 13 0.45 1.18 30.43
CA LEU A 13 -0.71 0.44 29.93
C LEU A 13 -1.61 1.32 29.04
N LEU A 14 -1.80 2.60 29.39
CA LEU A 14 -2.59 3.54 28.58
C LEU A 14 -1.93 3.82 27.23
N VAL A 15 -0.62 4.03 27.20
CA VAL A 15 0.14 4.24 25.95
C VAL A 15 0.06 3.00 25.07
N SER A 16 0.29 1.81 25.64
CA SER A 16 0.22 0.53 24.91
C SER A 16 -1.17 0.25 24.32
N CYS A 17 -2.23 0.54 25.09
CA CYS A 17 -3.61 0.36 24.63
C CYS A 17 -3.92 1.28 23.44
N ASN A 18 -3.51 2.56 23.52
CA ASN A 18 -3.69 3.52 22.43
C ASN A 18 -2.97 3.08 21.15
N THR A 19 -1.73 2.56 21.25
CA THR A 19 -0.98 2.08 20.08
C THR A 19 -1.64 0.86 19.43
N ALA A 20 -2.11 -0.11 20.22
CA ALA A 20 -2.76 -1.31 19.70
C ALA A 20 -4.09 -1.01 19.00
N VAL A 21 -4.89 -0.11 19.58
CA VAL A 21 -6.15 0.34 18.96
C VAL A 21 -5.88 1.07 17.65
N ARG A 22 -4.89 1.97 17.62
CA ARG A 22 -4.50 2.71 16.42
C ARG A 22 -4.04 1.79 15.29
N GLN A 23 -3.22 0.79 15.61
CA GLN A 23 -2.74 -0.21 14.64
C GLN A 23 -3.90 -1.06 14.09
N ASN A 24 -4.79 -1.55 14.96
CA ASN A 24 -5.95 -2.34 14.53
C ASN A 24 -6.89 -1.54 13.60
N ALA A 25 -7.09 -0.24 13.89
CA ALA A 25 -7.88 0.63 13.03
C ALA A 25 -7.23 0.81 11.65
N MET A 26 -5.91 0.93 11.61
CA MET A 26 -5.15 1.08 10.36
C MET A 26 -5.25 -0.17 9.48
N GLN A 27 -5.04 -1.35 10.06
CA GLN A 27 -5.14 -2.61 9.33
C GLN A 27 -6.54 -2.82 8.73
N LYS A 28 -7.60 -2.51 9.51
CA LYS A 28 -8.98 -2.55 9.01
C LYS A 28 -9.22 -1.57 7.88
N ARG A 29 -8.65 -0.36 7.97
CA ARG A 29 -8.75 0.65 6.92
C ARG A 29 -8.08 0.18 5.63
N LEU A 30 -6.86 -0.34 5.70
CA LEU A 30 -6.14 -0.88 4.54
C LEU A 30 -6.88 -2.07 3.92
N ALA A 31 -7.36 -3.01 4.73
CA ALA A 31 -8.13 -4.16 4.24
C ALA A 31 -9.43 -3.73 3.53
N ASN A 32 -10.13 -2.72 4.05
CA ASN A 32 -11.31 -2.16 3.40
C ASN A 32 -10.94 -1.53 2.04
N LEU A 33 -9.88 -0.72 1.99
CA LEU A 33 -9.41 -0.11 0.74
C LEU A 33 -8.97 -1.16 -0.29
N ASP A 34 -8.31 -2.23 0.13
CA ASP A 34 -7.92 -3.34 -0.74
C ASP A 34 -9.14 -4.00 -1.40
N SER A 35 -10.21 -4.22 -0.62
CA SER A 35 -11.46 -4.81 -1.12
C SER A 35 -12.14 -3.97 -2.20
N LEU A 36 -11.88 -2.65 -2.22
CA LEU A 36 -12.49 -1.68 -3.12
C LEU A 36 -11.64 -1.35 -4.36
N LEU A 37 -10.40 -1.86 -4.44
CA LEU A 37 -9.45 -1.54 -5.50
C LEU A 37 -9.97 -1.86 -6.90
N ASN A 38 -10.81 -2.89 -7.04
CA ASN A 38 -11.35 -3.29 -8.33
C ASN A 38 -12.60 -2.50 -8.73
N GLN A 39 -13.41 -2.05 -7.77
CA GLN A 39 -14.66 -1.33 -8.06
C GLN A 39 -14.45 0.18 -8.16
N MET A 40 -13.61 0.76 -7.29
CA MET A 40 -13.47 2.22 -7.16
C MET A 40 -12.00 2.64 -7.00
N PRO A 41 -11.10 2.32 -7.97
CA PRO A 41 -9.67 2.54 -7.83
C PRO A 41 -9.28 4.01 -7.60
N ARG A 42 -9.99 4.96 -8.22
CA ARG A 42 -9.72 6.40 -8.04
C ARG A 42 -10.10 6.88 -6.62
N VAL A 43 -11.23 6.43 -6.08
CA VAL A 43 -11.64 6.74 -4.70
C VAL A 43 -10.65 6.14 -3.68
N VAL A 44 -10.20 4.90 -3.94
CA VAL A 44 -9.18 4.26 -3.12
C VAL A 44 -7.86 5.03 -3.18
N LEU A 45 -7.44 5.46 -4.38
CA LEU A 45 -6.25 6.29 -4.55
C LEU A 45 -6.35 7.59 -3.76
N ASP A 46 -7.43 8.35 -3.95
CA ASP A 46 -7.65 9.62 -3.24
C ASP A 46 -7.64 9.43 -1.72
N SER A 47 -8.18 8.31 -1.25
CA SER A 47 -8.19 7.95 0.18
C SER A 47 -6.80 7.61 0.70
N LEU A 48 -5.99 6.88 -0.09
CA LEU A 48 -4.62 6.49 0.28
C LEU A 48 -3.71 7.72 0.30
N GLU A 49 -3.78 8.62 -0.69
CA GLU A 49 -2.92 9.80 -0.75
C GLU A 49 -3.14 10.81 0.39
N GLN A 50 -4.29 10.72 1.08
CA GLN A 50 -4.58 11.51 2.29
C GLN A 50 -4.10 10.87 3.59
N MET A 51 -3.52 9.66 3.54
CA MET A 51 -3.09 8.92 4.72
C MET A 51 -1.64 9.25 5.09
N ASP A 52 -1.40 9.46 6.37
CA ASP A 52 -0.05 9.44 6.93
C ASP A 52 0.24 8.05 7.52
N ILE A 53 1.25 7.38 6.96
CA ILE A 53 1.65 6.02 7.31
C ILE A 53 3.00 5.97 8.04
N SER A 54 3.70 7.10 8.16
CA SER A 54 5.09 7.16 8.61
C SER A 54 5.32 6.58 10.02
N ASP A 55 4.34 6.79 10.91
CA ASP A 55 4.36 6.33 12.31
C ASP A 55 3.74 4.94 12.55
N TYR A 56 3.46 4.18 11.48
CA TYR A 56 2.88 2.84 11.58
C TYR A 56 3.94 1.75 11.39
N PRO A 57 3.69 0.51 11.87
CA PRO A 57 4.58 -0.62 11.66
C PRO A 57 4.95 -0.82 10.19
N GLU A 58 6.15 -1.32 9.93
CA GLU A 58 6.66 -1.51 8.56
C GLU A 58 5.75 -2.38 7.68
N PHE A 59 5.02 -3.35 8.26
CA PHE A 59 4.03 -4.13 7.51
C PHE A 59 2.93 -3.25 6.94
N ASP A 60 2.38 -2.34 7.75
CA ASP A 60 1.30 -1.45 7.32
C ASP A 60 1.81 -0.46 6.27
N GLN A 61 3.07 0.01 6.39
CA GLN A 61 3.75 0.81 5.38
C GLN A 61 3.94 0.06 4.05
N ALA A 62 4.43 -1.18 4.10
CA ALA A 62 4.63 -2.01 2.91
C ALA A 62 3.30 -2.36 2.23
N TYR A 63 2.28 -2.67 3.02
CA TYR A 63 0.95 -2.96 2.50
C TYR A 63 0.30 -1.70 1.90
N TYR A 64 0.42 -0.55 2.55
CA TYR A 64 0.01 0.74 1.99
C TYR A 64 0.70 1.03 0.65
N ASN A 65 2.02 0.87 0.56
CA ASN A 65 2.78 1.09 -0.68
C ASN A 65 2.32 0.16 -1.81
N LEU A 66 2.02 -1.10 -1.49
CA LEU A 66 1.41 -2.02 -2.44
C LEU A 66 0.05 -1.51 -2.91
N LEU A 67 -0.88 -1.19 -2.01
CA LEU A 67 -2.23 -0.70 -2.38
C LEU A 67 -2.17 0.61 -3.19
N LEU A 68 -1.28 1.53 -2.83
CA LEU A 68 -1.09 2.80 -3.53
C LEU A 68 -0.65 2.57 -4.98
N THR A 69 0.28 1.63 -5.19
CA THR A 69 0.72 1.24 -6.53
C THR A 69 -0.44 0.65 -7.35
N ILE A 70 -1.22 -0.25 -6.75
CA ILE A 70 -2.35 -0.89 -7.42
C ILE A 70 -3.43 0.14 -7.77
N ALA A 71 -3.74 1.04 -6.84
CA ALA A 71 -4.73 2.09 -7.05
C ALA A 71 -4.31 3.02 -8.19
N ARG A 72 -3.03 3.42 -8.25
CA ARG A 72 -2.47 4.23 -9.35
C ARG A 72 -2.59 3.52 -10.70
N ASP A 73 -2.18 2.26 -10.78
CA ASP A 73 -2.28 1.47 -12.01
C ASP A 73 -3.74 1.40 -12.51
N LYS A 74 -4.66 1.00 -11.62
CA LYS A 74 -6.08 0.84 -11.93
C LYS A 74 -6.80 2.17 -12.18
N ALA A 75 -6.31 3.26 -11.62
CA ALA A 75 -6.81 4.62 -11.89
C ALA A 75 -6.15 5.26 -13.12
N TYR A 76 -5.28 4.53 -13.83
CA TYR A 76 -4.53 5.00 -15.00
C TYR A 76 -3.63 6.21 -14.72
N VAL A 77 -3.06 6.28 -13.53
CA VAL A 77 -2.06 7.29 -13.16
C VAL A 77 -0.70 6.86 -13.68
N GLU A 78 0.01 7.78 -14.33
CA GLU A 78 1.35 7.51 -14.87
C GLU A 78 2.38 7.34 -13.76
N PHE A 79 3.22 6.31 -13.89
CA PHE A 79 4.35 6.08 -13.00
C PHE A 79 5.56 6.92 -13.45
N ARG A 80 6.31 7.44 -12.47
CA ARG A 80 7.56 8.21 -12.70
C ARG A 80 8.81 7.47 -12.24
N ASP A 81 8.63 6.53 -11.33
CA ASP A 81 9.65 5.64 -10.80
C ASP A 81 8.97 4.38 -10.23
N ASP A 82 9.78 3.41 -9.79
CA ASP A 82 9.35 2.17 -9.17
C ASP A 82 9.66 2.10 -7.67
N SER A 83 9.98 3.22 -7.03
CA SER A 83 10.49 3.26 -5.66
C SER A 83 9.50 2.72 -4.63
N ILE A 84 8.23 3.16 -4.74
CA ILE A 84 7.14 2.79 -3.81
C ILE A 84 6.91 1.28 -3.84
N ILE A 85 6.76 0.70 -5.04
CA ILE A 85 6.49 -0.74 -5.17
C ILE A 85 7.75 -1.57 -4.86
N SER A 86 8.95 -1.09 -5.19
CA SER A 86 10.20 -1.76 -4.83
C SER A 86 10.35 -1.87 -3.33
N SER A 87 10.06 -0.80 -2.59
CA SER A 87 10.06 -0.80 -1.12
C SER A 87 9.10 -1.85 -0.54
N ALA A 88 7.87 -1.94 -1.06
CA ALA A 88 6.91 -2.96 -0.63
C ALA A 88 7.41 -4.38 -0.95
N THR A 89 7.91 -4.61 -2.17
CA THR A 89 8.42 -5.91 -2.60
C THR A 89 9.61 -6.38 -1.78
N ASP A 90 10.54 -5.48 -1.46
CA ASP A 90 11.71 -5.81 -0.64
C ASP A 90 11.30 -6.20 0.78
N TRP A 91 10.29 -5.54 1.36
CA TRP A 91 9.74 -5.90 2.66
C TRP A 91 9.09 -7.29 2.65
N PHE A 92 8.28 -7.60 1.62
CA PHE A 92 7.60 -8.91 1.50
C PHE A 92 8.56 -10.05 1.11
N ARG A 93 9.72 -9.77 0.49
CA ARG A 93 10.72 -10.77 0.10
C ARG A 93 11.22 -11.60 1.27
N ALA A 94 11.22 -11.05 2.49
CA ALA A 94 11.67 -11.73 3.71
C ALA A 94 10.75 -12.89 4.18
N GLY A 95 9.78 -13.33 3.37
CA GLY A 95 8.95 -14.50 3.66
C GLY A 95 7.80 -14.25 4.64
N LYS A 96 7.44 -12.97 4.87
CA LYS A 96 6.40 -12.59 5.83
C LYS A 96 4.98 -12.92 5.34
N ASP A 97 4.74 -12.84 4.03
CA ASP A 97 3.48 -13.22 3.38
C ASP A 97 3.73 -13.54 1.88
N PRO A 98 3.72 -14.81 1.47
CA PRO A 98 3.99 -15.20 0.08
C PRO A 98 2.99 -14.65 -0.93
N LEU A 99 1.73 -14.44 -0.54
CA LEU A 99 0.69 -13.92 -1.42
C LEU A 99 0.91 -12.43 -1.67
N LEU A 100 1.17 -11.66 -0.62
CA LEU A 100 1.52 -10.24 -0.77
C LEU A 100 2.85 -10.08 -1.51
N PHE A 101 3.81 -10.97 -1.30
CA PHE A 101 5.05 -10.96 -2.07
C PHE A 101 4.80 -11.18 -3.57
N ALA A 102 4.07 -12.24 -3.93
CA ALA A 102 3.71 -12.52 -5.33
C ALA A 102 2.93 -11.35 -5.95
N ARG A 103 1.95 -10.79 -5.22
CA ARG A 103 1.19 -9.62 -5.67
C ARG A 103 2.09 -8.41 -5.87
N SER A 104 3.05 -8.16 -4.99
CA SER A 104 4.00 -7.05 -5.13
C SER A 104 4.92 -7.23 -6.34
N LEU A 105 5.41 -8.44 -6.61
CA LEU A 105 6.24 -8.74 -7.78
C LEU A 105 5.49 -8.48 -9.10
N ILE A 106 4.20 -8.84 -9.16
CA ILE A 106 3.35 -8.57 -10.33
C ILE A 106 3.29 -7.06 -10.59
N TYR A 107 2.99 -6.25 -9.58
CA TYR A 107 2.89 -4.80 -9.75
C TYR A 107 4.25 -4.14 -9.97
N LEU A 108 5.34 -4.67 -9.41
CA LEU A 108 6.70 -4.22 -9.72
C LEU A 108 7.00 -4.40 -11.22
N GLY A 109 6.61 -5.54 -11.78
CA GLY A 109 6.72 -5.82 -13.23
C GLY A 109 5.90 -4.84 -14.06
N ILE A 110 4.64 -4.58 -13.68
CA ILE A 110 3.75 -3.62 -14.35
C ILE A 110 4.37 -2.21 -14.35
N VAL A 111 4.83 -1.74 -13.19
CA VAL A 111 5.42 -0.40 -13.06
C VAL A 111 6.69 -0.29 -13.92
N ARG A 112 7.63 -1.24 -13.80
CA ARG A 112 8.87 -1.21 -14.59
C ARG A 112 8.61 -1.26 -16.09
N TYR A 113 7.64 -2.06 -16.53
CA TYR A 113 7.20 -2.07 -17.92
C TYR A 113 6.63 -0.72 -18.36
N SER A 114 5.86 -0.06 -17.49
CA SER A 114 5.30 1.26 -17.80
C SER A 114 6.35 2.37 -17.92
N LEU A 115 7.45 2.27 -17.16
CA LEU A 115 8.54 3.24 -17.15
C LEU A 115 9.48 3.10 -18.34
N ASN A 116 9.71 1.86 -18.76
CA ASN A 116 10.52 1.56 -19.93
C ASN A 116 9.79 0.52 -20.78
N PRO A 117 8.78 0.95 -21.55
CA PRO A 117 8.08 0.07 -22.47
C PRO A 117 9.06 -0.27 -23.60
N MET A 118 9.89 -1.28 -23.37
CA MET A 118 10.73 -1.91 -24.39
C MET A 118 9.88 -2.13 -25.63
N ASP A 119 10.36 -1.66 -26.79
CA ASP A 119 9.67 -1.59 -28.08
C ASP A 119 8.72 -2.78 -28.32
N THR A 120 7.49 -2.63 -27.85
CA THR A 120 6.38 -3.54 -28.09
C THR A 120 5.17 -2.70 -28.44
N LEU A 121 5.27 -2.11 -29.64
CA LEU A 121 4.18 -1.52 -30.43
C LEU A 121 2.80 -2.21 -30.28
N PRO A 122 2.69 -3.55 -30.07
CA PRO A 122 1.38 -4.19 -29.87
C PRO A 122 0.59 -3.73 -28.62
N TYR A 123 1.23 -3.45 -27.47
CA TYR A 123 0.51 -3.10 -26.24
C TYR A 123 0.05 -1.63 -26.19
N LEU A 124 0.79 -0.73 -26.83
CA LEU A 124 0.42 0.69 -26.93
C LEU A 124 -0.92 0.86 -27.67
N HIS A 125 -1.22 -0.02 -28.64
CA HIS A 125 -2.49 -0.01 -29.37
C HIS A 125 -3.68 -0.37 -28.46
N VAL A 126 -3.53 -1.41 -27.63
CA VAL A 126 -4.60 -1.86 -26.72
C VAL A 126 -4.92 -0.79 -25.67
N ARG A 127 -3.89 -0.13 -25.11
CA ARG A 127 -4.05 0.92 -24.08
C ARG A 127 -4.56 2.26 -24.63
N LYS A 128 -4.42 2.51 -25.94
CA LYS A 128 -5.02 3.68 -26.61
C LYS A 128 -6.48 3.44 -26.93
N HIS A 129 -6.86 2.24 -27.35
CA HIS A 129 -8.27 1.91 -27.60
C HIS A 129 -9.13 1.93 -26.34
N SER A 130 -8.61 1.49 -25.18
CA SER A 130 -9.35 1.59 -23.91
C SER A 130 -9.50 3.01 -23.37
N ARG A 131 -8.73 3.99 -23.90
CA ARG A 131 -8.85 5.41 -23.56
C ARG A 131 -9.92 6.15 -24.38
N GLN A 132 -10.39 5.58 -25.49
CA GLN A 132 -11.33 6.23 -26.41
C GLN A 132 -12.80 5.80 -26.21
N THR A 133 -13.04 4.85 -25.31
CA THR A 133 -14.37 4.29 -25.01
C THR A 133 -14.94 4.72 -23.66
N LEU A 134 -14.34 5.72 -23.00
CA LEU A 134 -14.87 6.41 -21.82
C LEU A 134 -15.13 7.87 -22.13
#